data_AF-A0A944GBB3-F1
#
_entry.id   AF-A0A944GBB3-F1
#
_cell.length_a   1.000
_cell.length_b   1.000
_cell.length_c   1.000
_cell.angle_alpha   90.00
_cell.angle_beta   90.00
_cell.angle_gamma   90.00
#
_symmetry.space_group_name_H-M   'P 1'
#
loop_
_entity.id
_entity.type
_entity.pdbx_description
1 polymer ?
#
loop_
_entity_poly.entity_id
_entity_poly.type
_entity_poly.pdbx_seq_one_letter_code
_entity_poly.pdbx_strand_id
1 'polypeptide(L)' 'MNTIIKSLLETDLYKFSMGQAIFHQFPGYKTTWTFKCRNKDVKFTPEMVEEIKRQLQEYCKLTFTEDELSYL' A
#
# COMPACT_ATOMS: atom_id res chain seq x y z
N MET A 1 -4.14 8.49 17.23
CA MET A 1 -3.76 7.24 16.55
C MET A 1 -2.41 7.47 15.90
N ASN A 2 -1.45 6.57 16.09
CA ASN A 2 -0.13 6.66 15.42
C ASN A 2 -0.24 5.93 14.08
N THR A 3 0.03 6.60 12.96
CA THR A 3 0.03 5.99 11.64
C THR A 3 1.26 5.10 11.49
N ILE A 4 1.05 3.87 10.98
CA ILE A 4 2.15 2.91 10.82
C ILE A 4 3.00 3.31 9.61
N ILE A 5 2.38 3.49 8.45
CA ILE A 5 3.04 3.96 7.22
C ILE A 5 2.94 5.48 7.18
N LYS A 6 4.07 6.17 7.00
CA LYS A 6 4.12 7.64 7.03
C LYS A 6 4.46 8.26 5.68
N SER A 7 4.96 7.47 4.74
CA SER A 7 5.36 7.90 3.40
C SER A 7 4.95 6.86 2.35
N LEU A 8 4.66 7.32 1.12
CA LEU A 8 4.46 6.43 -0.02
C LEU A 8 5.77 5.76 -0.48
N LEU A 9 6.94 6.25 -0.05
CA LEU A 9 8.25 5.62 -0.26
C LEU A 9 8.52 4.42 0.64
N GLU A 10 7.72 4.19 1.70
CA GLU A 10 7.81 3.00 2.55
C GLU A 10 7.24 1.76 1.83
N THR A 11 7.82 1.43 0.69
CA THR A 11 7.47 0.27 -0.14
C THR A 11 8.69 -0.23 -0.90
N ASP A 12 8.60 -1.43 -1.46
CA ASP A 12 9.71 -1.97 -2.24
C ASP A 12 9.86 -1.22 -3.57
N LEU A 13 11.10 -0.83 -3.92
CA LEU A 13 11.42 -0.04 -5.11
C LEU A 13 10.78 -0.58 -6.41
N TYR A 14 10.70 -1.91 -6.56
CA TYR A 14 10.17 -2.53 -7.77
C TYR A 14 8.69 -2.20 -8.03
N LYS A 15 7.95 -1.74 -7.01
CA LYS A 15 6.56 -1.27 -7.18
C LYS A 15 6.48 -0.02 -8.06
N PHE A 16 7.46 0.87 -7.98
CA PHE A 16 7.52 2.06 -8.84
C PHE A 16 7.91 1.71 -10.26
N SER A 17 8.94 0.87 -10.47
CA SER A 17 9.34 0.47 -11.82
C SER A 17 8.27 -0.37 -12.52
N MET A 18 7.60 -1.29 -11.82
CA MET A 18 6.43 -2.00 -12.36
C MET A 18 5.26 -1.05 -12.62
N GLY A 19 5.01 -0.10 -11.71
CA GLY A 19 3.96 0.91 -11.87
C GLY A 19 4.17 1.75 -13.12
N GLN A 20 5.39 2.19 -13.38
CA GLN A 20 5.79 2.92 -14.60
C GLN A 20 5.52 2.11 -15.87
N ALA A 21 5.87 0.82 -15.88
CA ALA A 21 5.58 -0.06 -17.01
C ALA A 21 4.06 -0.23 -17.24
N ILE A 22 3.29 -0.46 -16.17
CA ILE A 22 1.83 -0.59 -16.24
C ILE A 22 1.18 0.70 -16.74
N PHE A 23 1.58 1.84 -16.19
CA PHE A 23 1.02 3.14 -16.53
C PHE A 23 1.21 3.49 -18.01
N HIS A 24 2.40 3.26 -18.56
CA HIS A 24 2.72 3.61 -19.94
C HIS A 24 2.27 2.57 -20.97
N GLN A 25 2.38 1.28 -20.66
CA GLN A 25 2.15 0.20 -21.63
C GLN A 25 0.74 -0.39 -21.54
N PHE A 26 0.08 -0.30 -20.37
CA PHE A 26 -1.19 -0.97 -20.08
C PHE A 26 -2.21 -0.05 -19.39
N PRO A 27 -2.54 1.13 -19.96
CA PRO A 27 -3.36 2.15 -19.28
C PRO A 27 -4.80 1.71 -18.97
N GLY A 28 -5.33 0.73 -19.71
CA GLY A 28 -6.68 0.18 -19.49
C GLY A 28 -6.72 -1.06 -18.57
N TYR A 29 -5.58 -1.50 -18.05
CA TYR A 29 -5.49 -2.74 -17.29
C TYR A 29 -6.16 -2.63 -15.92
N LYS A 30 -6.98 -3.63 -15.58
CA LYS A 30 -7.62 -3.76 -14.28
C LYS A 30 -7.21 -5.08 -13.65
N THR A 31 -6.91 -5.04 -12.36
CA THR A 31 -6.49 -6.23 -11.61
C THR A 31 -7.10 -6.24 -10.22
N THR A 32 -7.11 -7.41 -9.58
CA THR A 32 -7.56 -7.59 -8.20
C THR A 32 -6.49 -8.34 -7.43
N TRP A 33 -6.15 -7.83 -6.25
CA TRP A 33 -5.24 -8.47 -5.30
C TRP A 33 -6.04 -8.96 -4.10
N THR A 34 -5.73 -10.16 -3.62
CA THR A 34 -6.39 -10.74 -2.44
C THR A 34 -5.34 -11.08 -1.39
N PHE A 35 -5.53 -10.58 -0.17
CA PHE A 35 -4.71 -10.96 0.98
C PHE A 35 -5.02 -12.40 1.40
N LYS A 36 -3.98 -13.19 1.66
CA LYS A 36 -4.11 -14.56 2.19
C LYS A 36 -3.01 -14.84 3.21
N CYS A 37 -3.38 -14.88 4.50
CA CYS A 37 -2.50 -15.39 5.54
C CYS A 37 -2.37 -16.92 5.40
N ARG A 38 -1.14 -17.43 5.24
CA ARG A 38 -0.88 -18.86 5.02
C ARG A 38 -0.67 -19.64 6.33
N ASN A 39 -0.45 -18.94 7.44
CA ASN A 39 -0.32 -19.52 8.76
C ASN A 39 -1.71 -19.93 9.27
N LYS A 40 -1.93 -21.23 9.51
CA LYS A 40 -3.25 -21.77 9.87
C LYS A 40 -3.75 -21.31 11.25
N ASP A 41 -2.81 -21.12 12.16
CA ASP A 41 -3.08 -20.84 13.58
C ASP A 41 -3.18 -19.33 13.88
N VAL A 42 -2.90 -18.48 12.89
CA VAL A 42 -3.08 -17.03 13.02
C VAL A 42 -4.56 -16.68 12.81
N LYS A 43 -5.18 -16.08 13.82
CA LYS A 43 -6.54 -15.55 13.78
C LYS A 43 -6.48 -14.05 14.06
N PHE A 44 -7.19 -13.26 13.25
CA PHE A 44 -7.35 -11.83 13.48
C PHE A 44 -8.58 -11.60 14.34
N THR A 45 -8.44 -10.84 15.43
CA THR A 45 -9.58 -10.46 16.25
C THR A 45 -10.38 -9.34 15.55
N PRO A 46 -11.66 -9.13 15.89
CA PRO A 46 -12.45 -8.03 15.34
C PRO A 46 -11.76 -6.67 15.52
N GLU A 47 -11.13 -6.42 16.68
CA GLU A 47 -10.43 -5.16 16.97
C GLU A 47 -9.22 -4.97 16.06
N MET A 48 -8.46 -6.03 15.77
CA MET A 48 -7.34 -5.98 14.82
C MET A 48 -7.82 -5.63 13.41
N VAL A 49 -8.96 -6.20 12.99
CA VAL A 49 -9.55 -5.92 11.68
C VAL A 49 -9.98 -4.45 11.58
N GLU A 50 -10.61 -3.91 12.62
CA GLU A 50 -10.99 -2.50 12.65
C GLU A 50 -9.79 -1.56 12.65
N GLU A 51 -8.72 -1.90 13.37
CA GLU A 51 -7.48 -1.11 13.32
C GLU A 51 -6.82 -1.17 11.93
N ILE A 52 -6.76 -2.34 11.29
CA ILE A 52 -6.25 -2.47 9.91
C ILE A 52 -7.04 -1.58 8.95
N LYS A 53 -8.38 -1.60 9.02
CA LYS A 53 -9.23 -0.75 8.18
C LYS A 53 -8.94 0.73 8.41
N ARG A 54 -8.77 1.14 9.65
CA ARG A 54 -8.49 2.53 10.01
C ARG A 54 -7.10 2.96 9.51
N GLN A 55 -6.09 2.11 9.62
CA GLN A 55 -4.75 2.36 9.05
C GLN A 55 -4.78 2.44 7.51
N LEU A 56 -5.56 1.59 6.84
CA LEU A 56 -5.74 1.68 5.37
C LEU A 56 -6.38 3.01 4.95
N GLN A 57 -7.35 3.52 5.72
CA GLN A 57 -7.94 4.83 5.47
C GLN A 57 -6.92 5.96 5.63
N GLU A 58 -6.03 5.91 6.62
CA GLU A 58 -4.95 6.89 6.76
C GLU A 58 -3.91 6.77 5.64
N TYR A 59 -3.55 5.54 5.21
CA TYR A 59 -2.65 5.32 4.07
C TYR A 59 -3.16 5.97 2.79
N CYS A 60 -4.47 5.88 2.51
CA CYS A 60 -5.09 6.50 1.34
C CYS A 60 -5.07 8.05 1.35
N LYS A 61 -4.71 8.68 2.47
CA LYS A 61 -4.54 10.14 2.56
C LYS A 61 -3.12 10.60 2.24
N LEU A 62 -2.16 9.68 2.15
CA LEU A 62 -0.78 10.01 1.85
C LEU A 62 -0.64 10.52 0.41
N THR A 63 0.19 11.53 0.24
CA THR A 63 0.62 12.06 -1.05
C THR A 63 2.13 12.20 -1.02
N PHE A 64 2.78 12.13 -2.18
CA PHE A 64 4.21 12.45 -2.24
C PHE A 64 4.45 13.92 -1.88
N THR A 65 5.51 14.15 -1.14
CA THR A 65 6.12 15.46 -0.97
C THR A 65 7.09 15.75 -2.11
N GLU A 66 7.43 17.02 -2.32
CA GLU A 66 8.39 17.42 -3.37
C GLU A 66 9.78 16.80 -3.17
N ASP A 67 10.22 16.66 -1.91
CA ASP A 67 11.51 16.03 -1.59
C ASP A 67 11.51 14.53 -1.95
N GLU A 68 10.41 13.84 -1.71
CA GLU A 68 10.25 12.43 -2.07
C GLU A 68 10.20 12.22 -3.59
N LEU A 69 9.56 13.15 -4.32
CA LEU A 69 9.57 13.13 -5.79
C LEU A 69 10.97 13.42 -6.35
N SER A 70 11.72 14.32 -5.72
CA SER A 70 13.10 14.63 -6.13
C SER A 70 14.08 13.48 -5.86
N TYR A 71 13.76 12.62 -4.88
CA TYR A 71 14.54 11.42 -4.56
C TYR A 71 14.33 10.28 -5.58
N LEU A 72 13.12 10.15 -6.14
CA LEU A 72 12.75 9.11 -7.13
C LEU A 72 13.33 9.40 -8.51
#